data_AF-A0A844Q9S2-F1
#
_entry.id   AF-A0A844Q9S2-F1
#
_cell.length_a   1.000
_cell.length_b   1.000
_cell.length_c   1.000
_cell.angle_alpha   90.00
_cell.angle_beta   90.00
_cell.angle_gamma   90.00
#
_symmetry.space_group_name_H-M   'P 1'
#
loop_
_entity.id
_entity.type
_entity.pdbx_description
1 polymer ?
#
loop_
_entity_poly.entity_id
_entity_poly.type
_entity_poly.pdbx_seq_one_letter_code
_entity_poly.pdbx_strand_id
1 'polypeptide(L)'
;MPIPIRKSLALSLIKDRYESVDGLVVEWEHRDQRNSSGKSNGRPDSRHKATIYRWLDHGIPSRADTVFGFASLLDVDPVALMDVDEEYIYSQFGRERRLYHLRRPTSTHLAPLWAIYEVDSGWPNQALANTYYGRNWYTHDFHHDPAVISDVYAAVMLTTGDAAAPRAYHLAYRRSGVADRTWRPYGTVVALEDDIILVSESGHFQQKPRSGDRFAVETYFGLGHRLITAQPDAD
;
A
#
# COMPACT_ATOMS: atom_id res chain seq x y z
N MET A 1 -18.79 2.89 -4.66
CA MET A 1 -18.13 4.11 -5.16
C MET A 1 -16.84 3.70 -5.85
N PRO A 2 -16.39 4.42 -6.90
CA PRO A 2 -15.04 4.25 -7.44
C PRO A 2 -13.97 4.69 -6.43
N ILE A 3 -12.75 4.18 -6.58
CA ILE A 3 -11.57 4.64 -5.85
C ILE A 3 -10.99 5.82 -6.65
N PRO A 4 -10.88 7.01 -6.05
CA PRO A 4 -10.30 8.17 -6.73
C PRO A 4 -8.81 7.93 -6.98
N ILE A 5 -8.33 8.35 -8.15
CA ILE A 5 -6.92 8.23 -8.55
C ILE A 5 -6.38 9.57 -9.03
N ARG A 6 -5.07 9.76 -8.86
CA ARG A 6 -4.34 10.93 -9.35
C ARG A 6 -4.23 10.88 -10.86
N LYS A 7 -5.19 11.51 -11.56
CA LYS A 7 -5.29 11.49 -13.02
C LYS A 7 -4.00 11.90 -13.72
N SER A 8 -3.37 13.00 -13.27
CA SER A 8 -2.13 13.53 -13.85
C SER A 8 -0.98 12.52 -13.75
N LEU A 9 -0.79 11.94 -12.56
CA LEU A 9 0.21 10.90 -12.30
C LEU A 9 -0.03 9.67 -13.17
N ALA A 10 -1.26 9.15 -13.18
CA ALA A 10 -1.60 7.98 -13.98
C ALA A 10 -1.36 8.22 -15.48
N LEU A 11 -1.72 9.40 -16.00
CA LEU A 11 -1.45 9.77 -17.39
C LEU A 11 0.05 9.88 -17.69
N SER A 12 0.85 10.43 -16.77
CA SER A 12 2.31 10.48 -16.93
C SER A 12 2.88 9.07 -17.03
N LEU A 13 2.53 8.19 -16.09
CA LEU A 13 3.00 6.79 -16.10
C LEU A 13 2.59 6.03 -17.37
N ILE A 14 1.37 6.28 -17.86
CA ILE A 14 0.91 5.71 -19.13
C ILE A 14 1.77 6.21 -20.29
N LYS A 15 2.03 7.51 -20.35
CA LYS A 15 2.83 8.13 -21.40
C LYS A 15 4.28 7.63 -21.36
N ASP A 16 4.88 7.55 -20.18
CA ASP A 16 6.28 7.16 -20.02
C ASP A 16 6.49 5.68 -20.37
N ARG A 17 5.52 4.82 -20.05
CA ARG A 17 5.64 3.37 -20.26
C ARG A 17 5.11 2.90 -21.62
N TYR A 18 4.08 3.54 -22.15
CA TYR A 18 3.33 3.06 -23.32
C TYR A 18 3.09 4.13 -24.38
N GLU A 19 3.65 5.33 -24.21
CA GLU A 19 3.49 6.52 -25.08
C GLU A 19 2.06 7.11 -25.07
N SER A 20 1.03 6.28 -24.91
CA SER A 20 -0.38 6.67 -24.95
C SER A 20 -1.29 5.65 -24.26
N VAL A 21 -2.56 6.04 -24.06
CA VAL A 21 -3.61 5.12 -23.60
C VAL A 21 -3.85 3.99 -24.61
N ASP A 22 -3.66 4.23 -25.91
CA ASP A 22 -3.80 3.17 -26.92
C ASP A 22 -2.70 2.11 -26.76
N GLY A 23 -1.46 2.54 -26.50
CA GLY A 23 -0.36 1.62 -26.21
C GLY A 23 -0.61 0.77 -24.95
N LEU A 24 -1.17 1.39 -23.89
CA LEU A 24 -1.57 0.67 -22.68
C LEU A 24 -2.63 -0.41 -22.97
N VAL A 25 -3.65 -0.09 -23.78
CA VAL A 25 -4.72 -1.05 -24.15
C VAL A 25 -4.12 -2.25 -24.89
N VAL A 26 -3.24 -2.01 -25.86
CA VAL A 26 -2.56 -3.08 -26.61
C VAL A 26 -1.74 -3.97 -25.68
N GLU A 27 -0.96 -3.39 -24.76
CA GLU A 27 -0.21 -4.20 -23.78
C GLU A 27 -1.12 -5.00 -22.85
N TRP A 28 -2.25 -4.41 -22.41
CA TRP A 28 -3.21 -5.12 -21.58
C TRP A 28 -3.78 -6.34 -22.32
N GLU A 29 -4.20 -6.18 -23.57
CA GLU A 29 -4.67 -7.27 -24.44
C GLU A 29 -3.62 -8.37 -24.61
N HIS A 30 -2.35 -8.00 -24.81
CA HIS A 30 -1.25 -8.98 -24.88
C HIS A 30 -1.08 -9.76 -23.58
N ARG A 31 -1.17 -9.11 -22.41
CA ARG A 31 -1.10 -9.80 -21.11
C ARG A 31 -2.29 -10.74 -20.91
N ASP A 32 -3.48 -10.33 -21.32
CA ASP A 32 -4.70 -11.13 -21.24
C ASP A 32 -4.55 -12.43 -22.07
N GLN A 33 -4.13 -12.30 -23.33
CA GLN A 33 -3.93 -13.42 -24.26
C GLN A 33 -2.85 -14.42 -23.82
N ARG A 34 -1.71 -13.94 -23.31
CA ARG A 34 -0.66 -14.83 -22.77
C ARG A 34 -1.19 -15.71 -21.63
N ASN A 35 -2.14 -15.19 -20.87
CA ASN A 35 -2.71 -15.87 -19.71
C ASN A 35 -3.89 -16.78 -20.04
N SER A 36 -4.56 -16.61 -21.19
CA SER A 36 -5.68 -17.48 -21.61
C SER A 36 -5.27 -18.94 -21.87
N SER A 37 -3.96 -19.23 -21.91
CA SER A 37 -3.39 -20.57 -22.13
C SER A 37 -3.25 -21.42 -20.84
N GLY A 38 -3.52 -20.86 -19.65
CA GLY A 38 -3.51 -21.57 -18.37
C GLY A 38 -4.57 -21.02 -17.41
N LYS A 39 -5.32 -21.93 -16.75
CA LYS A 39 -6.43 -21.66 -15.82
C LYS A 39 -6.46 -20.23 -15.24
N SER A 40 -7.51 -19.49 -15.59
CA SER A 40 -7.77 -18.09 -15.23
C SER A 40 -7.96 -17.89 -13.72
N ASN A 41 -6.87 -17.94 -12.95
CA ASN A 41 -6.89 -17.65 -11.53
C ASN A 41 -6.77 -16.13 -11.31
N GLY A 42 -7.88 -15.41 -11.48
CA GLY A 42 -8.06 -14.06 -10.93
C GLY A 42 -7.24 -12.92 -11.56
N ARG A 43 -6.74 -13.08 -12.79
CA ARG A 43 -6.03 -12.02 -13.53
C ARG A 43 -7.00 -11.13 -14.33
N PRO A 44 -6.66 -9.84 -14.54
CA PRO A 44 -7.58 -8.85 -15.08
C PRO A 44 -7.78 -8.98 -16.60
N ASP A 45 -9.04 -9.13 -17.02
CA ASP A 45 -9.42 -9.00 -18.43
C ASP A 45 -9.01 -7.61 -18.97
N SER A 46 -8.66 -7.56 -20.25
CA SER A 46 -8.37 -6.34 -20.98
C SER A 46 -9.53 -5.33 -20.96
N ARG A 47 -9.22 -4.05 -21.21
CA ARG A 47 -10.16 -2.93 -21.07
C ARG A 47 -10.09 -2.02 -22.27
N HIS A 48 -11.25 -1.63 -22.79
CA HIS A 48 -11.33 -0.66 -23.87
C HIS A 48 -10.85 0.74 -23.44
N LYS A 49 -10.25 1.48 -24.38
CA LYS A 49 -9.79 2.86 -24.22
C LYS A 49 -10.80 3.77 -23.50
N ALA A 50 -12.07 3.74 -23.91
CA ALA A 50 -13.13 4.55 -23.31
C ALA A 50 -13.34 4.25 -21.81
N THR A 51 -13.14 2.99 -21.41
CA THR A 51 -13.21 2.59 -20.00
C THR A 51 -12.06 3.18 -19.19
N ILE A 52 -10.85 3.20 -19.76
CA ILE A 52 -9.66 3.75 -19.10
C ILE A 52 -9.81 5.26 -18.90
N TYR A 53 -10.24 6.02 -19.91
CA TYR A 53 -10.51 7.46 -19.74
C TYR A 53 -11.57 7.72 -18.67
N ARG A 54 -12.67 6.95 -18.68
CA ARG A 54 -13.69 7.05 -17.64
C ARG A 54 -13.11 6.80 -16.24
N TRP A 55 -12.18 5.87 -16.09
CA TRP A 55 -11.52 5.63 -14.80
C TRP A 55 -10.58 6.77 -14.40
N LEU A 56 -9.86 7.34 -15.36
CA LEU A 56 -9.01 8.51 -15.12
C LEU A 56 -9.83 9.74 -14.68
N ASP A 57 -11.07 9.89 -15.16
CA ASP A 57 -11.93 11.03 -14.82
C ASP A 57 -12.77 10.82 -13.56
N HIS A 58 -13.15 9.58 -13.24
CA HIS A 58 -14.14 9.28 -12.20
C HIS A 58 -13.70 8.25 -11.17
N GLY A 59 -12.45 7.79 -11.25
CA GLY A 59 -11.89 6.76 -10.39
C GLY A 59 -12.10 5.34 -10.91
N ILE A 60 -11.36 4.42 -10.31
CA ILE A 60 -11.35 3.00 -10.69
C ILE A 60 -12.44 2.25 -9.92
N PRO A 61 -13.20 1.34 -10.56
CA PRO A 61 -14.11 0.44 -9.86
C PRO A 61 -13.44 -0.31 -8.71
N SER A 62 -14.12 -0.38 -7.58
CA SER A 62 -13.68 -1.10 -6.37
C SER A 62 -13.76 -2.63 -6.56
N ARG A 63 -12.86 -3.17 -7.38
CA ARG A 63 -12.67 -4.61 -7.58
C ARG A 63 -11.17 -4.90 -7.61
N ALA A 64 -10.75 -5.98 -6.96
CA ALA A 64 -9.33 -6.34 -6.86
C ALA A 64 -8.67 -6.53 -8.23
N ASP A 65 -9.32 -7.25 -9.14
CA ASP A 65 -8.85 -7.44 -10.51
C ASP A 65 -8.56 -6.09 -11.20
N THR A 66 -9.46 -5.14 -11.03
CA THR A 66 -9.42 -3.84 -11.70
C THR A 66 -8.35 -2.93 -11.09
N VAL A 67 -8.31 -2.83 -9.75
CA VAL A 67 -7.36 -1.98 -9.02
C VAL A 67 -5.93 -2.48 -9.18
N PHE A 68 -5.67 -3.74 -8.85
CA PHE A 68 -4.32 -4.30 -8.95
C PHE A 68 -3.92 -4.55 -10.40
N GLY A 69 -4.87 -4.87 -11.28
CA GLY A 69 -4.61 -5.02 -12.71
C GLY A 69 -4.11 -3.73 -13.34
N PHE A 70 -4.83 -2.62 -13.12
CA PHE A 70 -4.40 -1.31 -13.62
C PHE A 70 -3.07 -0.88 -13.01
N ALA A 71 -2.89 -1.01 -11.69
CA ALA A 71 -1.64 -0.67 -11.01
C ALA A 71 -0.44 -1.50 -11.51
N SER A 72 -0.62 -2.80 -11.76
CA SER A 72 0.42 -3.68 -12.31
C SER A 72 0.83 -3.35 -13.75
N LEU A 73 -0.07 -2.77 -14.53
CA LEU A 73 0.26 -2.24 -15.85
C LEU A 73 1.05 -0.95 -15.76
N LEU A 74 0.98 -0.21 -14.66
CA LEU A 74 1.81 0.95 -14.44
C LEU A 74 3.08 0.62 -13.63
N ASP A 75 3.21 -0.63 -13.16
CA ASP A 75 4.27 -1.12 -12.27
C ASP A 75 4.42 -0.32 -10.97
N VAL A 76 3.29 0.15 -10.44
CA VAL A 76 3.23 0.94 -9.20
C VAL A 76 2.31 0.29 -8.19
N ASP A 77 2.49 0.63 -6.92
CA ASP A 77 1.55 0.25 -5.87
C ASP A 77 0.21 0.98 -6.08
N PRO A 78 -0.96 0.31 -5.96
CA PRO A 78 -2.25 0.97 -6.15
C PRO A 78 -2.52 2.09 -5.14
N VAL A 79 -1.94 2.04 -3.94
CA VAL A 79 -2.08 3.10 -2.93
C VAL A 79 -1.37 4.37 -3.39
N ALA A 80 -0.26 4.25 -4.14
CA ALA A 80 0.45 5.40 -4.68
C ALA A 80 -0.33 6.10 -5.81
N LEU A 81 -1.26 5.40 -6.48
CA LEU A 81 -2.14 5.98 -7.49
C LEU A 81 -3.34 6.71 -6.89
N MET A 82 -3.69 6.43 -5.63
CA MET A 82 -4.88 7.00 -5.02
C MET A 82 -4.74 8.51 -4.82
N ASP A 83 -5.84 9.21 -5.08
CA ASP A 83 -5.96 10.62 -4.73
C ASP A 83 -6.44 10.73 -3.27
N VAL A 84 -5.51 10.43 -2.36
CA VAL A 84 -5.71 10.61 -0.91
C VAL A 84 -5.16 11.98 -0.54
N ASP A 85 -6.04 12.89 -0.20
CA ASP A 85 -5.73 14.17 0.42
C ASP A 85 -6.13 14.18 1.89
N GLU A 86 -5.79 15.29 2.57
CA GLU A 86 -6.12 15.49 3.98
C GLU A 86 -7.64 15.43 4.23
N GLU A 87 -8.45 15.97 3.32
CA GLU A 87 -9.91 15.96 3.42
C GLU A 87 -10.48 14.53 3.35
N TYR A 88 -9.98 13.70 2.43
CA TYR A 88 -10.34 12.30 2.31
C TYR A 88 -9.99 11.55 3.61
N ILE A 89 -8.80 11.80 4.17
CA ILE A 89 -8.40 11.16 5.42
C ILE A 89 -9.35 11.54 6.56
N TYR A 90 -9.61 12.83 6.77
CA TYR A 90 -10.48 13.24 7.87
C TYR A 90 -11.94 12.81 7.69
N SER A 91 -12.46 12.81 6.46
CA SER A 91 -13.88 12.53 6.20
C SER A 91 -14.20 11.04 6.06
N GLN A 92 -13.30 10.25 5.46
CA GLN A 92 -13.58 8.84 5.11
C GLN A 92 -12.74 7.84 5.89
N PHE A 93 -11.49 8.15 6.25
CA PHE A 93 -10.56 7.13 6.78
C PHE A 93 -11.02 6.51 8.10
N GLY A 94 -11.61 7.32 9.01
CA GLY A 94 -12.16 6.81 10.27
C GLY A 94 -13.29 5.78 10.06
N ARG A 95 -14.14 6.00 9.05
CA ARG A 95 -15.20 5.06 8.66
C ARG A 95 -14.62 3.79 8.05
N GLU A 96 -13.67 3.94 7.13
CA GLU A 96 -12.97 2.83 6.47
C GLU A 96 -12.27 1.93 7.51
N ARG A 97 -11.52 2.51 8.45
CA ARG A 97 -10.89 1.78 9.56
C ARG A 97 -11.89 1.08 10.48
N ARG A 98 -12.98 1.76 10.85
CA ARG A 98 -14.02 1.14 11.68
C ARG A 98 -14.58 -0.12 11.00
N LEU A 99 -14.83 -0.06 9.70
CA LEU A 99 -15.35 -1.20 8.94
C LEU A 99 -14.33 -2.32 8.81
N TYR A 100 -13.05 -1.99 8.65
CA TYR A 100 -11.95 -2.96 8.71
C TYR A 100 -11.89 -3.68 10.06
N HIS A 101 -11.85 -2.94 11.18
CA HIS A 101 -11.81 -3.54 12.53
C HIS A 101 -13.02 -4.39 12.86
N LEU A 102 -14.20 -4.04 12.33
CA LEU A 102 -15.43 -4.83 12.48
C LEU A 102 -15.46 -6.08 11.59
N ARG A 103 -14.37 -6.39 10.87
CA ARG A 103 -14.30 -7.47 9.86
C ARG A 103 -15.42 -7.37 8.84
N ARG A 104 -15.77 -6.14 8.45
CA ARG A 104 -16.70 -5.83 7.35
C ARG A 104 -15.99 -5.09 6.20
N PRO A 105 -14.82 -5.55 5.73
CA PRO A 105 -14.04 -4.85 4.72
C PRO A 105 -14.76 -4.74 3.38
N THR A 106 -15.70 -5.65 3.08
CA THR A 106 -16.46 -5.69 1.83
C THR A 106 -17.50 -4.58 1.68
N SER A 107 -17.78 -3.83 2.75
CA SER A 107 -18.77 -2.75 2.74
C SER A 107 -18.20 -1.41 2.28
N THR A 108 -16.95 -1.37 1.81
CA THR A 108 -16.28 -0.12 1.43
C THR A 108 -15.73 -0.14 0.02
N HIS A 109 -15.56 1.05 -0.55
CA HIS A 109 -14.93 1.19 -1.85
C HIS A 109 -13.42 0.92 -1.82
N LEU A 110 -12.79 0.96 -0.64
CA LEU A 110 -11.40 0.52 -0.48
C LEU A 110 -11.26 -0.99 -0.23
N ALA A 111 -12.36 -1.75 -0.30
CA ALA A 111 -12.36 -3.19 -0.04
C ALA A 111 -11.19 -3.96 -0.69
N PRO A 112 -10.83 -3.71 -1.96
CA PRO A 112 -9.72 -4.38 -2.62
C PRO A 112 -8.36 -4.16 -1.96
N LEU A 113 -8.12 -2.96 -1.41
CA LEU A 113 -6.82 -2.58 -0.87
C LEU A 113 -6.55 -3.19 0.50
N TRP A 114 -7.57 -3.70 1.20
CA TRP A 114 -7.37 -4.37 2.50
C TRP A 114 -6.46 -5.59 2.42
N ALA A 115 -6.31 -6.22 1.24
CA ALA A 115 -5.36 -7.30 1.04
C ALA A 115 -3.89 -6.87 1.27
N ILE A 116 -3.60 -5.56 1.21
CA ILE A 116 -2.29 -4.98 1.55
C ILE A 116 -2.15 -4.78 3.07
N TYR A 117 -3.26 -4.54 3.77
CA TYR A 117 -3.31 -4.17 5.19
C TYR A 117 -3.77 -5.30 6.11
N GLU A 118 -3.95 -6.51 5.57
CA GLU A 118 -4.44 -7.65 6.33
C GLU A 118 -3.43 -8.09 7.39
N VAL A 119 -3.91 -8.21 8.62
CA VAL A 119 -3.13 -8.71 9.77
C VAL A 119 -2.97 -10.22 9.61
N ASP A 120 -1.80 -10.65 9.14
CA ASP A 120 -1.51 -12.06 8.87
C ASP A 120 -0.06 -12.44 9.23
N SER A 121 0.19 -13.72 9.48
CA SER A 121 1.53 -14.27 9.73
C SER A 121 2.44 -14.27 8.49
N GLY A 122 1.84 -14.32 7.30
CA GLY A 122 2.49 -14.32 5.99
C GLY A 122 2.50 -12.95 5.31
N TRP A 123 2.22 -11.87 6.03
CA TRP A 123 2.34 -10.51 5.49
C TRP A 123 3.80 -10.17 5.11
N PRO A 124 4.04 -9.43 4.01
CA PRO A 124 3.03 -8.91 3.08
C PRO A 124 2.47 -10.01 2.18
N ASN A 125 1.26 -9.81 1.65
CA ASN A 125 0.57 -10.82 0.83
C ASN A 125 1.33 -11.10 -0.49
N GLN A 126 2.23 -12.07 -0.47
CA GLN A 126 3.07 -12.42 -1.61
C GLN A 126 2.28 -13.07 -2.75
N ALA A 127 1.21 -13.81 -2.42
CA ALA A 127 0.36 -14.42 -3.45
C ALA A 127 -0.33 -13.35 -4.31
N LEU A 128 -0.79 -12.26 -3.69
CA LEU A 128 -1.33 -11.10 -4.38
C LEU A 128 -0.29 -10.47 -5.32
N ALA A 129 0.93 -10.21 -4.81
CA ALA A 129 2.00 -9.61 -5.62
C ALA A 129 2.35 -10.47 -6.85
N ASN A 130 2.54 -11.78 -6.66
CA ASN A 130 2.82 -12.69 -7.77
C ASN A 130 1.67 -12.79 -8.77
N THR A 131 0.43 -12.72 -8.30
CA THR A 131 -0.74 -12.79 -9.16
C THR A 131 -0.76 -11.62 -10.14
N TYR A 132 -0.54 -10.39 -9.67
CA TYR A 132 -0.70 -9.19 -10.50
C TYR A 132 0.62 -8.67 -11.11
N TYR A 133 1.72 -8.70 -10.36
CA TYR A 133 3.01 -8.15 -10.78
C TYR A 133 3.99 -9.22 -11.27
N GLY A 134 3.70 -10.51 -11.05
CA GLY A 134 4.62 -11.61 -11.38
C GLY A 134 5.90 -11.62 -10.54
N ARG A 135 5.91 -10.90 -9.41
CA ARG A 135 7.03 -10.80 -8.48
C ARG A 135 6.54 -10.65 -7.04
N ASN A 136 7.41 -10.93 -6.08
CA ASN A 136 7.16 -10.69 -4.67
C ASN A 136 7.23 -9.19 -4.32
N TRP A 137 6.57 -8.81 -3.23
CA TRP A 137 6.85 -7.56 -2.54
C TRP A 137 8.30 -7.53 -2.07
N TYR A 138 8.97 -6.39 -2.26
CA TYR A 138 10.26 -6.16 -1.65
C TYR A 138 10.08 -5.87 -0.16
N THR A 139 10.83 -6.59 0.68
CA THR A 139 10.74 -6.47 2.14
C THR A 139 12.11 -6.16 2.73
N HIS A 140 12.12 -5.35 3.79
CA HIS A 140 13.30 -5.11 4.60
C HIS A 140 12.90 -5.17 6.07
N ASP A 141 13.42 -6.16 6.79
CA ASP A 141 13.06 -6.43 8.17
C ASP A 141 14.09 -5.80 9.12
N PHE A 142 13.58 -5.08 10.12
CA PHE A 142 14.39 -4.57 11.22
C PHE A 142 14.04 -5.34 12.50
N HIS A 143 15.06 -5.66 13.30
CA HIS A 143 14.88 -6.26 14.62
C HIS A 143 15.41 -5.31 15.68
N HIS A 144 14.61 -5.05 16.70
CA HIS A 144 15.06 -4.36 17.91
C HIS A 144 14.93 -5.29 19.11
N ASP A 145 15.90 -5.20 20.01
CA ASP A 145 15.85 -5.85 21.32
C ASP A 145 15.39 -4.82 22.37
N PRO A 146 14.19 -4.98 22.97
CA PRO A 146 13.70 -4.08 24.01
C PRO A 146 14.54 -4.10 25.29
N ALA A 147 15.45 -5.06 25.47
CA ALA A 147 16.44 -5.03 26.54
C ALA A 147 17.55 -4.00 26.29
N VAL A 148 17.85 -3.70 25.01
CA VAL A 148 18.91 -2.76 24.61
C VAL A 148 18.34 -1.38 24.33
N ILE A 149 17.23 -1.32 23.58
CA ILE A 149 16.58 -0.08 23.15
C ILE A 149 15.06 -0.27 23.25
N SER A 150 14.42 0.52 24.10
CA SER A 150 12.97 0.51 24.31
C SER A 150 12.45 1.92 24.55
N ASP A 151 11.20 2.17 24.17
CA ASP A 151 10.52 3.45 24.40
C ASP A 151 11.17 4.63 23.67
N VAL A 152 11.54 4.42 22.41
CA VAL A 152 12.18 5.45 21.57
C VAL A 152 11.57 5.50 20.19
N TYR A 153 11.65 6.67 19.55
CA TYR A 153 11.48 6.78 18.12
C TYR A 153 12.81 6.46 17.42
N ALA A 154 12.73 5.67 16.35
CA ALA A 154 13.83 5.33 15.49
C ALA A 154 13.54 5.79 14.07
N ALA A 155 14.53 6.40 13.43
CA ALA A 155 14.44 6.81 12.04
C ALA A 155 14.75 5.62 11.11
N VAL A 156 13.84 5.33 10.19
CA VAL A 156 14.05 4.43 9.06
C VAL A 156 14.33 5.27 7.83
N MET A 157 15.50 5.07 7.24
CA MET A 157 15.88 5.75 5.99
C MET A 157 15.26 5.03 4.80
N LEU A 158 14.39 5.71 4.07
CA LEU A 158 13.80 5.23 2.84
C LEU A 158 14.57 5.82 1.65
N THR A 159 14.71 5.03 0.59
CA THR A 159 15.32 5.48 -0.66
C THR A 159 14.38 5.16 -1.81
N THR A 160 14.00 6.21 -2.52
CA THR A 160 13.23 6.17 -3.74
C THR A 160 14.23 6.17 -4.88
N GLY A 161 14.48 5.03 -5.53
CA GLY A 161 15.52 4.92 -6.57
C GLY A 161 15.37 5.97 -7.67
N ASP A 162 14.53 5.68 -8.67
CA ASP A 162 14.13 6.71 -9.64
C ASP A 162 13.18 7.71 -8.97
N ALA A 163 13.48 9.00 -9.08
CA ALA A 163 12.72 10.05 -8.44
C ALA A 163 11.32 10.24 -9.06
N ALA A 164 11.17 9.92 -10.35
CA ALA A 164 9.95 10.15 -11.11
C ALA A 164 8.84 9.11 -10.85
N ALA A 165 9.20 7.90 -10.42
CA ALA A 165 8.21 6.84 -10.18
C ALA A 165 7.64 6.93 -8.76
N PRO A 166 6.30 7.00 -8.58
CA PRO A 166 5.70 7.04 -7.26
C PRO A 166 5.93 5.70 -6.53
N ARG A 167 6.15 5.75 -5.23
CA ARG A 167 6.42 4.56 -4.40
C ARG A 167 5.59 4.58 -3.13
N ALA A 168 5.03 3.42 -2.78
CA ALA A 168 4.44 3.19 -1.47
C ALA A 168 5.37 2.31 -0.63
N TYR A 169 5.52 2.67 0.64
CA TYR A 169 6.22 1.91 1.66
C TYR A 169 5.22 1.58 2.76
N HIS A 170 4.85 0.31 2.86
CA HIS A 170 3.95 -0.17 3.91
C HIS A 170 4.77 -0.60 5.12
N LEU A 171 4.40 -0.09 6.29
CA LEU A 171 5.09 -0.33 7.55
C LEU A 171 4.24 -1.26 8.41
N ALA A 172 4.87 -2.32 8.91
CA ALA A 172 4.25 -3.28 9.81
C ALA A 172 5.21 -3.68 10.93
N TYR A 173 4.65 -4.12 12.06
CA TYR A 173 5.44 -4.72 13.14
C TYR A 173 4.88 -6.08 13.53
N ARG A 174 5.74 -6.91 14.12
CA ARG A 174 5.33 -8.12 14.83
C ARG A 174 6.05 -8.19 16.17
N ARG A 175 5.44 -8.86 17.13
CA ARG A 175 6.05 -9.07 18.45
C ARG A 175 6.87 -10.36 18.43
N SER A 176 8.13 -10.29 18.82
CA SER A 176 8.96 -11.48 19.02
C SER A 176 8.44 -12.28 20.22
N GLY A 177 8.56 -13.61 20.17
CA GLY A 177 8.18 -14.50 21.28
C GLY A 177 6.67 -14.68 21.52
N VAL A 178 5.80 -14.06 20.71
CA VAL A 178 4.34 -14.22 20.81
C VAL A 178 3.86 -15.32 19.87
N ALA A 179 2.92 -16.16 20.36
CA ALA A 179 2.43 -17.34 19.64
C ALA A 179 1.74 -17.02 18.29
N ASP A 180 1.11 -15.85 18.16
CA ASP A 180 0.35 -15.47 16.96
C ASP A 180 1.25 -15.19 15.73
N ARG A 181 2.52 -14.85 15.97
CA ARG A 181 3.54 -14.50 14.94
C ARG A 181 3.01 -13.53 13.87
N THR A 182 2.02 -12.71 14.20
CA THR A 182 1.26 -11.94 13.22
C THR A 182 1.89 -10.58 12.97
N TRP A 183 2.00 -10.21 11.70
CA TRP A 183 2.36 -8.85 11.32
C TRP A 183 1.15 -7.94 11.40
N ARG A 184 1.38 -6.73 11.88
CA ARG A 184 0.37 -5.70 12.09
C ARG A 184 0.82 -4.47 11.33
N PRO A 185 0.28 -4.25 10.12
CA PRO A 185 0.43 -2.98 9.43
C PRO A 185 0.04 -1.83 10.36
N TYR A 186 0.68 -0.68 10.22
CA TYR A 186 0.36 0.49 11.05
C TYR A 186 0.58 1.82 10.35
N GLY A 187 1.16 1.83 9.15
CA GLY A 187 1.35 3.06 8.40
C GLY A 187 1.75 2.79 6.97
N THR A 188 1.53 3.79 6.12
CA THR A 188 2.00 3.81 4.74
C THR A 188 2.60 5.16 4.44
N VAL A 189 3.75 5.14 3.76
CA VAL A 189 4.40 6.32 3.25
C VAL A 189 4.34 6.27 1.74
N VAL A 190 3.79 7.30 1.12
CA VAL A 190 3.72 7.45 -0.33
C VAL A 190 4.68 8.56 -0.73
N ALA A 191 5.72 8.22 -1.47
CA ALA A 191 6.60 9.18 -2.12
C ALA A 191 6.10 9.43 -3.54
N LEU A 192 5.70 10.66 -3.80
CA LEU A 192 5.35 11.20 -5.11
C LEU A 192 6.51 12.05 -5.64
N GLU A 193 6.38 12.61 -6.84
CA GLU A 193 7.42 13.45 -7.46
C GLU A 193 7.85 14.60 -6.53
N ASP A 194 6.88 15.39 -6.06
CA ASP A 194 7.14 16.61 -5.27
C ASP A 194 6.87 16.46 -3.76
N ASP A 195 6.24 15.36 -3.34
CA ASP A 195 5.69 15.21 -2.00
C ASP A 195 5.96 13.84 -1.38
N ILE A 196 6.03 13.83 -0.05
CA ILE A 196 5.98 12.64 0.78
C ILE A 196 4.73 12.73 1.64
N ILE A 197 3.88 11.70 1.56
CA ILE A 197 2.65 11.59 2.31
C ILE A 197 2.78 10.43 3.29
N LEU A 198 2.56 10.68 4.57
CA LEU A 198 2.45 9.67 5.61
C LEU A 198 0.98 9.55 6.02
N VAL A 199 0.46 8.32 5.97
CA VAL A 199 -0.83 7.96 6.53
C VAL A 199 -0.61 6.88 7.57
N SER A 200 -0.96 7.14 8.82
CA SER A 200 -0.92 6.12 9.86
C SER A 200 -2.26 5.40 9.96
N GLU A 201 -2.21 4.12 10.34
CA GLU A 201 -2.68 3.76 11.67
C GLU A 201 -3.86 4.57 12.21
N SER A 202 -3.53 5.39 13.21
CA SER A 202 -4.42 6.26 13.97
C SER A 202 -5.20 7.30 13.17
N GLY A 203 -5.04 7.39 11.86
CA GLY A 203 -5.60 8.44 11.03
C GLY A 203 -4.77 9.72 11.07
N HIS A 204 -3.51 9.62 11.50
CA HIS A 204 -2.58 10.72 11.36
C HIS A 204 -2.20 10.87 9.88
N PHE A 205 -2.31 12.10 9.38
CA PHE A 205 -1.91 12.49 8.05
C PHE A 205 -0.80 13.52 8.15
N GLN A 206 0.25 13.35 7.36
CA GLN A 206 1.29 14.34 7.20
C GLN A 206 1.73 14.39 5.74
N GLN A 207 1.85 15.60 5.19
CA GLN A 207 2.44 15.85 3.88
C GLN A 207 3.64 16.77 4.04
N LYS A 208 4.73 16.43 3.35
CA LYS A 208 5.97 17.22 3.32
C LYS A 208 6.49 17.30 1.88
N PRO A 209 7.08 18.43 1.47
CA PRO A 209 7.81 18.49 0.21
C PRO A 209 8.93 17.46 0.19
N ARG A 210 9.12 16.84 -0.96
CA ARG A 210 10.18 15.86 -1.19
C ARG A 210 11.48 16.58 -1.55
N SER A 211 12.50 16.44 -0.72
CA SER A 211 13.84 16.97 -0.96
C SER A 211 14.82 15.86 -1.31
N GLY A 212 14.66 15.29 -2.51
CA GLY A 212 15.56 14.29 -3.08
C GLY A 212 15.06 12.85 -3.01
N ASP A 213 16.00 11.92 -3.13
CA ASP A 213 15.75 10.49 -3.29
C ASP A 213 15.79 9.71 -1.96
N ARG A 214 16.11 10.39 -0.85
CA ARG A 214 16.25 9.80 0.48
C ARG A 214 15.55 10.64 1.52
N PHE A 215 14.81 9.98 2.40
CA PHE A 215 14.11 10.64 3.50
C PHE A 215 13.95 9.68 4.67
N ALA A 216 13.91 10.27 5.87
CA ALA A 216 13.70 9.52 7.10
C ALA A 216 12.21 9.49 7.46
N VAL A 217 11.76 8.36 7.96
CA VAL A 217 10.45 8.20 8.59
C VAL A 217 10.67 7.66 9.98
N GLU A 218 10.06 8.28 10.99
CA GLU A 218 10.17 7.84 12.36
C GLU A 218 9.14 6.75 12.66
N THR A 219 9.60 5.71 13.35
CA THR A 219 8.76 4.64 13.89
C THR A 219 9.04 4.46 15.38
N TYR A 220 8.01 4.09 16.15
CA TYR A 220 8.14 3.92 17.59
C TYR A 220 8.49 2.47 17.95
N PHE A 221 9.61 2.29 18.62
CA PHE A 221 9.99 1.03 19.27
C PHE A 221 9.47 1.04 20.70
N GLY A 222 8.34 0.34 20.91
CA GLY A 222 7.70 0.26 22.22
C GLY A 222 8.52 -0.50 23.26
N LEU A 223 7.95 -0.63 24.46
CA LEU A 223 8.58 -1.26 25.62
C LEU A 223 8.91 -2.76 25.46
N GLY A 224 8.46 -3.40 24.37
CA GLY A 224 8.51 -4.85 24.19
C GLY A 224 7.67 -5.62 25.21
N HIS A 225 7.81 -6.94 25.23
CA HIS A 225 7.22 -7.77 26.28
C HIS A 225 8.12 -7.74 27.52
N ARG A 226 8.27 -6.58 28.18
CA ARG A 226 8.72 -6.59 29.57
C ARG A 226 7.58 -7.22 30.36
N LEU A 227 7.81 -8.43 30.88
CA LEU A 227 6.99 -8.94 31.97
C LEU A 227 6.96 -7.83 33.00
N ILE A 228 5.79 -7.22 33.22
CA ILE A 228 5.55 -6.43 34.42
C ILE A 228 5.54 -7.48 35.53
N THR A 229 6.72 -7.90 35.98
CA THR A 229 6.86 -8.53 37.28
C THR A 229 6.55 -7.41 38.26
N ALA A 230 5.30 -7.38 38.73
CA ALA A 230 5.00 -6.69 39.97
C ALA A 230 6.03 -7.19 40.99
N GLN A 231 6.95 -6.33 41.41
CA GLN A 231 7.68 -6.61 42.63
C GLN A 231 6.62 -6.66 43.73
N PRO A 232 6.48 -7.77 44.48
CA PRO A 232 5.71 -7.70 45.71
C PRO A 232 6.40 -6.65 46.58
N ASP A 233 5.62 -5.68 47.06
CA ASP A 233 6.08 -4.68 48.01
C ASP A 233 6.83 -5.40 49.14
N ALA A 234 8.10 -5.04 49.33
CA ALA A 234 8.87 -5.50 50.46
C ALA A 234 8.44 -4.65 51.67
N ASP A 235 7.65 -5.27 52.55
CA ASP A 235 7.42 -4.80 53.93
C ASP A 235 8.74 -4.71 54.72
#